data_AF-A0A221JYN8-F1
#
_entry.id   AF-A0A221JYN8-F1
#
_cell.length_a   1.000
_cell.length_b   1.000
_cell.length_c   1.000
_cell.angle_alpha   90.00
_cell.angle_beta   90.00
_cell.angle_gamma   90.00
#
_symmetry.space_group_name_H-M   'P 1'
#
loop_
_entity.id
_entity.type
_entity.pdbx_description
1 polymer ?
#
loop_
_entity_poly.entity_id
_entity_poly.type
_entity_poly.pdbx_seq_one_letter_code
_entity_poly.pdbx_strand_id
1 'polypeptide(L)'
;MLILTCPCCGMTGEETEFHAGGEAHLQRFGPGSTEDQFEEYLFMRENPKGVHFERWRHVNGCGKWFHAARSTTTLEVYGTYAAQTHEPPQTLRDKITAKVPGWTWREFQ
;
A
#
# COMPACT_ATOMS: atom_id res chain seq x y z
N MET A 1 4.55 17.33 -1.31
CA MET A 1 3.25 16.75 -1.65
C MET A 1 3.51 15.49 -2.46
N LEU A 2 2.90 14.35 -2.11
CA LEU A 2 3.03 13.14 -2.93
C LEU A 2 2.32 13.31 -4.27
N ILE A 3 2.84 12.65 -5.31
CA ILE A 3 2.17 12.53 -6.61
C ILE A 3 1.81 11.07 -6.81
N LEU A 4 0.52 10.78 -7.03
CA LEU A 4 0.00 9.43 -7.19
C LEU A 4 -0.76 9.32 -8.52
N THR A 5 -0.57 8.20 -9.22
CA THR A 5 -1.37 7.86 -10.41
C THR A 5 -2.43 6.84 -10.01
N CYS A 6 -3.70 7.15 -10.20
CA CYS A 6 -4.77 6.21 -9.90
C CYS A 6 -4.82 5.12 -10.98
N PRO A 7 -4.54 3.83 -10.68
CA PRO A 7 -4.58 2.78 -11.70
C PRO A 7 -6.00 2.47 -12.18
N CYS A 8 -7.02 2.95 -11.47
CA CYS A 8 -8.42 2.71 -11.81
C CYS A 8 -8.97 3.68 -12.86
N CYS A 9 -8.43 4.91 -12.97
CA CYS A 9 -8.89 5.91 -13.92
C CYS A 9 -7.77 6.61 -14.71
N GLY A 10 -6.49 6.29 -14.43
CA GLY A 10 -5.32 6.84 -15.11
C GLY A 10 -4.93 8.26 -14.70
N MET A 11 -5.72 8.94 -13.89
CA MET A 11 -5.42 10.31 -13.44
C MET A 11 -4.24 10.34 -12.48
N THR A 12 -3.33 11.27 -12.72
CA THR A 12 -2.24 11.61 -11.80
C THR A 12 -2.61 12.89 -11.06
N GLY A 13 -2.48 12.88 -9.73
CA GLY A 13 -2.83 14.02 -8.89
C GLY A 13 -1.92 14.15 -7.68
N GLU A 14 -2.09 15.26 -6.97
CA GLU A 14 -1.43 15.48 -5.69
C GLU A 14 -2.13 14.72 -4.56
N GLU A 15 -1.39 14.44 -3.48
CA GLU A 15 -1.83 13.75 -2.27
C GLU A 15 -3.20 14.19 -1.74
N THR A 16 -3.51 15.47 -1.84
CA THR A 16 -4.77 16.09 -1.39
C THR A 16 -6.01 15.60 -2.13
N GLU A 17 -5.86 15.04 -3.33
CA GLU A 17 -6.94 14.39 -4.09
C GLU A 17 -7.24 12.96 -3.59
N PHE A 18 -6.37 12.43 -2.73
CA PHE A 18 -6.41 11.07 -2.25
C PHE A 18 -6.56 11.01 -0.72
N HIS A 19 -7.00 9.85 -0.25
CA HIS A 19 -7.07 9.54 1.17
C HIS A 19 -6.21 8.31 1.47
N ALA A 20 -5.27 8.45 2.40
CA ALA A 20 -4.43 7.35 2.86
C ALA A 20 -5.24 6.37 3.73
N GLY A 21 -5.10 5.08 3.47
CA GLY A 21 -5.79 4.00 4.19
C GLY A 21 -4.86 3.10 5.01
N GLY A 22 -3.60 3.48 5.19
CA GLY A 22 -2.59 2.69 5.88
C GLY A 22 -2.18 1.44 5.10
N GLU A 23 -1.75 0.41 5.80
CA GLU A 23 -1.19 -0.83 5.25
C GLU A 23 -2.04 -1.52 4.17
N ALA A 24 -1.40 -2.04 3.12
CA ALA A 24 -1.98 -2.91 2.09
C ALA A 24 -1.99 -4.40 2.49
N HIS A 25 -2.72 -5.23 1.73
CA HIS A 25 -2.70 -6.70 1.88
C HIS A 25 -3.08 -7.23 3.27
N LEU A 26 -3.93 -6.48 3.98
CA LEU A 26 -4.46 -6.89 5.27
C LEU A 26 -5.62 -7.88 5.09
N GLN A 27 -5.47 -9.09 5.63
CA GLN A 27 -6.57 -10.05 5.71
C GLN A 27 -7.59 -9.61 6.76
N ARG A 28 -8.88 -9.72 6.43
CA ARG A 28 -9.97 -9.43 7.37
C ARG A 28 -10.28 -10.64 8.24
N PHE A 29 -10.25 -10.43 9.56
CA PHE A 29 -10.74 -11.38 10.55
C PHE A 29 -12.05 -10.86 11.17
N GLY A 30 -12.94 -11.79 11.53
CA GLY A 30 -14.31 -11.48 11.93
C GLY A 30 -14.96 -12.63 12.70
N PRO A 31 -16.30 -12.72 12.73
CA PRO A 31 -17.00 -13.79 13.45
C PRO A 31 -16.44 -15.18 13.10
N GLY A 32 -16.04 -15.95 14.12
CA GLY A 32 -15.41 -17.27 13.97
C GLY A 32 -13.87 -17.28 13.97
N SER A 33 -13.22 -16.12 14.06
CA SER A 33 -11.75 -16.03 14.27
C SER A 33 -11.40 -16.25 15.74
N THR A 34 -10.15 -16.58 16.03
CA THR A 34 -9.65 -16.58 17.43
C THR A 34 -9.57 -15.14 17.96
N GLU A 35 -9.50 -15.00 19.29
CA GLU A 35 -9.30 -13.69 19.93
C GLU A 35 -8.03 -13.01 19.43
N ASP A 36 -6.90 -13.71 19.42
CA ASP A 36 -5.60 -13.21 18.94
C ASP A 36 -5.68 -12.71 17.48
N GLN A 37 -6.30 -13.48 16.59
CA GLN A 37 -6.46 -13.08 15.18
C GLN A 37 -7.33 -11.83 15.02
N PHE A 38 -8.36 -11.72 15.84
CA PHE A 38 -9.26 -10.57 15.80
C PHE A 38 -8.59 -9.33 16.37
N GLU A 39 -7.86 -9.46 17.48
CA GLU A 39 -7.04 -8.38 18.06
C GLU A 39 -6.01 -7.87 17.05
N GLU A 40 -5.24 -8.78 16.45
CA GLU A 40 -4.22 -8.43 15.44
C GLU A 40 -4.85 -7.69 14.26
N TYR A 41 -5.98 -8.18 13.74
CA TYR A 41 -6.72 -7.50 12.68
C TYR A 41 -7.23 -6.12 13.07
N LEU A 42 -7.71 -5.93 14.30
CA LEU A 42 -8.27 -4.66 14.73
C LEU A 42 -7.18 -3.61 14.95
N PHE A 43 -6.05 -3.99 15.54
CA PHE A 43 -5.11 -3.01 16.11
C PHE A 43 -3.71 -3.05 15.52
N MET A 44 -3.25 -4.18 15.00
CA MET A 44 -1.85 -4.33 14.56
C MET A 44 -1.69 -4.01 13.08
N ARG A 45 -0.68 -3.21 12.73
CA ARG A 45 -0.33 -2.88 11.35
C ARG A 45 1.18 -2.84 11.19
N GLU A 46 1.66 -3.16 9.99
CA GLU A 46 3.04 -2.88 9.62
C GLU A 46 3.31 -1.37 9.63
N ASN A 47 4.45 -0.99 10.20
CA ASN A 47 4.92 0.39 10.25
C ASN A 47 6.43 0.45 9.95
N PRO A 48 6.84 0.04 8.73
CA PRO A 48 8.24 -0.01 8.36
C PRO A 48 8.82 1.40 8.21
N LYS A 49 10.09 1.55 8.60
CA LYS A 49 10.93 2.67 8.17
C LYS A 49 11.58 2.31 6.83
N GLY A 50 11.05 2.83 5.73
CA GLY A 50 11.53 2.51 4.38
C GLY A 50 10.38 2.12 3.47
N VAL A 51 10.57 1.07 2.67
CA VAL A 51 9.57 0.59 1.71
C VAL A 51 8.31 0.13 2.45
N HIS A 52 7.16 0.62 2.03
CA HIS A 52 5.85 0.27 2.56
C HIS A 52 4.84 0.13 1.43
N PHE A 53 4.00 -0.89 1.51
CA PHE A 53 2.85 -1.05 0.63
C PHE A 53 1.58 -0.61 1.36
N GLU A 54 0.87 0.34 0.76
CA GLU A 54 -0.20 1.09 1.40
C GLU A 54 -1.45 1.13 0.53
N ARG A 55 -2.60 1.42 1.15
CA ARG A 55 -3.90 1.64 0.51
C ARG A 55 -4.13 3.13 0.33
N TRP A 56 -4.68 3.48 -0.82
CA TRP A 56 -5.07 4.84 -1.15
C TRP A 56 -6.43 4.84 -1.83
N ARG A 57 -7.25 5.85 -1.53
CA ARG A 57 -8.55 6.07 -2.17
C ARG A 57 -8.52 7.37 -2.94
N HIS A 58 -8.93 7.36 -4.21
CA HIS A 58 -9.07 8.57 -5.01
C HIS A 58 -10.38 9.29 -4.67
N VAL A 59 -10.40 9.93 -3.49
CA VAL A 59 -11.61 10.45 -2.84
C VAL A 59 -12.26 11.61 -3.61
N ASN A 60 -11.46 12.45 -4.27
CA ASN A 60 -11.93 13.55 -5.10
C ASN A 60 -11.99 13.20 -6.60
N GLY A 61 -11.98 11.90 -6.93
CA GLY A 61 -12.05 11.42 -8.31
C GLY A 61 -12.93 10.19 -8.43
N CYS A 62 -12.36 9.08 -8.90
CA CYS A 62 -13.14 7.88 -9.20
C CYS A 62 -13.71 7.14 -7.95
N GLY A 63 -13.34 7.55 -6.74
CA GLY A 63 -13.83 6.98 -5.47
C GLY A 63 -13.30 5.58 -5.13
N LYS A 64 -12.50 4.97 -6.02
CA LYS A 64 -11.97 3.61 -5.88
C LYS A 64 -10.72 3.55 -5.01
N TRP A 65 -10.51 2.38 -4.41
CA TRP A 65 -9.30 2.01 -3.68
C TRP A 65 -8.26 1.38 -4.60
N PHE A 66 -6.99 1.68 -4.34
CA PHE A 66 -5.82 1.11 -4.98
C PHE A 66 -4.68 1.00 -3.96
N HIS A 67 -3.56 0.41 -4.38
CA HIS A 67 -2.36 0.31 -3.57
C HIS A 67 -1.22 1.16 -4.12
N ALA A 68 -0.34 1.62 -3.23
CA ALA A 68 0.89 2.33 -3.58
C ALA A 68 2.07 1.68 -2.85
N ALA A 69 3.22 1.60 -3.51
CA ALA A 69 4.48 1.30 -2.87
C ALA A 69 5.26 2.60 -2.72
N ARG A 70 5.61 2.98 -1.49
CA ARG A 70 6.36 4.21 -1.22
C ARG A 70 7.42 4.02 -0.15
N SER A 71 8.36 4.96 -0.09
CA SER A 71 9.25 5.11 1.04
C SER A 71 8.59 5.97 2.12
N THR A 72 8.44 5.45 3.33
CA THR A 72 8.02 6.23 4.50
C THR A 72 9.11 7.18 5.00
N THR A 73 10.36 7.00 4.54
CA THR A 73 11.51 7.85 4.92
C THR A 73 11.73 9.00 3.94
N THR A 74 11.66 8.74 2.64
CA THR A 74 11.98 9.74 1.59
C THR A 74 10.75 10.28 0.87
N LEU A 75 9.56 9.73 1.14
CA LEU A 75 8.31 10.05 0.45
C LEU A 75 8.31 9.71 -1.05
N GLU A 76 9.30 8.98 -1.53
CA GLU A 76 9.31 8.52 -2.92
C GLU A 76 8.19 7.50 -3.16
N VAL A 77 7.43 7.69 -4.25
CA VAL A 77 6.45 6.73 -4.73
C VAL A 77 7.09 5.86 -5.82
N TYR A 78 7.25 4.57 -5.56
CA TYR A 78 7.81 3.62 -6.52
C TYR A 78 6.78 3.23 -7.58
N GLY A 79 5.49 3.22 -7.22
CA GLY A 79 4.39 2.97 -8.14
C GLY A 79 3.08 2.68 -7.44
N THR A 80 2.03 2.58 -8.24
CA THR A 80 0.64 2.33 -7.82
C THR A 80 0.07 1.16 -8.61
N TYR A 81 -0.79 0.37 -7.98
CA TYR A 81 -1.34 -0.85 -8.57
C TYR A 81 -2.74 -1.17 -8.03
N ALA A 82 -3.45 -2.07 -8.73
CA ALA A 82 -4.84 -2.37 -8.42
C ALA A 82 -5.00 -3.02 -7.03
N ALA A 83 -6.06 -2.66 -6.31
CA ALA A 83 -6.42 -3.31 -5.04
C ALA A 83 -6.91 -4.76 -5.20
N GLN A 84 -7.19 -5.18 -6.44
CA GLN A 84 -7.61 -6.53 -6.80
C GLN A 84 -6.39 -7.42 -7.08
N THR A 85 -5.39 -7.33 -6.20
CA THR A 85 -4.17 -8.13 -6.25
C THR A 85 -3.98 -8.81 -4.90
N HIS A 86 -3.47 -10.04 -4.90
CA HIS A 86 -3.25 -10.80 -3.65
C HIS A 86 -1.89 -10.50 -3.01
N GLU A 87 -0.95 -9.96 -3.78
CA GLU A 87 0.40 -9.61 -3.35
C GLU A 87 0.92 -8.42 -4.18
N PRO A 88 1.99 -7.73 -3.73
CA PRO A 88 2.67 -6.72 -4.52
C PRO A 88 3.19 -7.25 -5.87
N PRO A 89 2.92 -6.59 -7.00
CA PRO A 89 3.38 -7.03 -8.31
C PRO A 89 4.90 -7.23 -8.38
N GLN A 90 5.36 -8.33 -8.97
CA GLN A 90 6.80 -8.65 -9.11
C GLN A 90 7.57 -7.51 -9.78
N THR A 91 7.02 -6.94 -10.86
CA THR A 91 7.65 -5.81 -11.57
C THR A 91 7.90 -4.59 -10.69
N LEU A 92 7.03 -4.36 -9.69
CA LEU A 92 7.19 -3.27 -8.73
C LEU A 92 8.23 -3.64 -7.68
N ARG A 93 8.25 -4.90 -7.22
CA ARG A 93 9.29 -5.41 -6.32
C ARG A 93 10.68 -5.30 -6.96
N ASP A 94 10.85 -5.76 -8.19
CA ASP A 94 12.11 -5.67 -8.93
C ASP A 94 12.60 -4.22 -9.06
N LYS A 95 11.67 -3.29 -9.36
CA LYS A 95 11.97 -1.85 -9.43
C LYS A 95 12.46 -1.30 -8.09
N ILE A 96 11.84 -1.73 -6.98
CA ILE A 96 12.25 -1.33 -5.64
C ILE A 96 13.61 -1.96 -5.31
N THR A 97 13.82 -3.26 -5.54
CA THR A 97 15.09 -3.96 -5.25
C THR A 97 16.25 -3.35 -6.02
N ALA A 98 16.06 -2.96 -7.29
CA ALA A 98 17.08 -2.27 -8.08
C ALA A 98 17.45 -0.90 -7.48
N LYS A 99 16.53 -0.24 -6.79
CA LYS A 99 16.70 1.12 -6.24
C LYS A 99 17.13 1.13 -4.77
N VAL A 100 16.63 0.19 -3.98
CA VAL A 100 16.86 0.04 -2.54
C VAL A 100 17.21 -1.43 -2.28
N PRO A 101 18.45 -1.87 -2.59
CA PRO A 101 18.85 -3.25 -2.36
C PRO A 101 18.69 -3.63 -0.88
N GLY A 102 18.14 -4.83 -0.62
CA GLY A 102 17.94 -5.35 0.74
C GLY A 102 16.76 -4.72 1.49
N TRP A 103 15.83 -4.07 0.80
CA TRP A 103 14.55 -3.68 1.40
C TRP A 103 13.77 -4.92 1.84
N THR A 104 12.95 -4.76 2.88
CA THR A 104 12.05 -5.82 3.34
C THR A 104 10.72 -5.22 3.76
N TRP A 105 9.63 -5.91 3.49
CA TRP A 105 8.31 -5.62 4.06
C TRP A 105 7.55 -6.93 4.23
N ARG A 106 7.21 -7.29 5.48
CA ARG A 106 6.72 -8.62 5.85
C ARG A 106 7.61 -9.73 5.23
N GLU A 107 7.06 -10.58 4.39
CA GLU A 107 7.75 -11.66 3.67
C GLU A 107 8.43 -11.23 2.36
N PHE A 108 8.26 -9.99 1.92
CA PHE A 108 8.76 -9.50 0.63
C PHE A 108 10.12 -8.80 0.73
N GLN A 109 10.92 -8.96 -0.33
CA GLN A 109 12.28 -8.42 -0.55
C GLN A 109 12.55 -8.18 -2.05
#